data_AF-A0A3P7H3E6-F1
#
_entry.id   AF-A0A3P7H3E6-F1
#
_cell.length_a   1.000
_cell.length_b   1.000
_cell.length_c   1.000
_cell.angle_alpha   90.00
_cell.angle_beta   90.00
_cell.angle_gamma   90.00
#
_symmetry.space_group_name_H-M   'P 1'
#
loop_
_entity.id
_entity.type
_entity.pdbx_description
1 polymer ?
#
loop_
_entity_poly.entity_id
_entity_poly.type
_entity_poly.pdbx_seq_one_letter_code
_entity_poly.pdbx_strand_id
1 'polypeptide(L)'
;MSMIEEATGTRLYETKKQKALQTMEKKEAKLAEINKLLNEDIVPCVEKLRSDRNDYLEFQKLTREIETMERKLIAYEFYSSERRCGQLEEEKEAVIEKQKELRSAVKSMQEELEQKQKSLKEMEESKKHKNSSERKDIEERLKGLTNTVNAAEGRREALKEKIDEMKKKADRALKSINSDRKALDEKSTMLAKLEADRGGEEKRGKEAEEAVRRARNKIEALAKGMTTDEHGEAISLDAQLTAQRSALTELETNAKKAEMRLKQLVPLLAKKQKELKGMAGQSENDRRDKTKLEEQLKNVEAELKKLHFDDELEAQISDELPKLRSERQKLTDAVDSFEARHPRLKFTYKDPHPHFDRSEVKGVVAKLFRVKDMKYATAVEVAAGGNVSYFFLCFVSCSYI
;
A
#
# COMPACT_ATOMS: atom_id res chain seq x y z
N MET A 1 145.21 67.07 -117.75
CA MET A 1 145.45 65.65 -118.06
C MET A 1 144.15 64.91 -117.82
N SER A 2 143.58 64.12 -118.73
CA SER A 2 144.00 63.78 -120.07
C SER A 2 142.73 63.71 -120.90
N MET A 3 142.53 64.70 -121.77
CA MET A 3 141.43 64.84 -122.74
C MET A 3 141.42 63.70 -123.80
N ILE A 4 142.11 62.59 -123.51
CA ILE A 4 142.18 61.32 -124.24
C ILE A 4 141.38 60.22 -123.50
N GLU A 5 141.02 60.43 -122.23
CA GLU A 5 140.21 59.50 -121.40
C GLU A 5 138.69 59.64 -121.63
N GLU A 6 138.24 60.66 -122.36
CA GLU A 6 136.82 60.86 -122.71
C GLU A 6 136.41 60.19 -124.03
N ALA A 7 137.36 59.63 -124.80
CA ALA A 7 137.13 59.01 -126.10
C ALA A 7 136.90 57.49 -126.06
N THR A 8 137.09 56.85 -124.91
CA THR A 8 136.77 55.42 -124.68
C THR A 8 135.57 55.35 -123.73
N GLY A 9 134.42 54.89 -124.22
CA GLY A 9 133.10 55.01 -123.56
C GLY A 9 132.89 54.33 -122.19
N THR A 10 133.95 53.95 -121.47
CA THR A 10 133.93 53.27 -120.16
C THR A 10 133.45 54.17 -119.03
N ARG A 11 133.88 55.45 -118.97
CA ARG A 11 133.41 56.38 -117.91
C ARG A 11 131.89 56.63 -117.99
N LEU A 12 131.33 56.63 -119.20
CA LEU A 12 129.88 56.76 -119.42
C LEU A 12 129.13 55.50 -118.95
N TYR A 13 129.72 54.31 -119.15
CA TYR A 13 129.19 53.03 -118.67
C TYR A 13 129.22 52.95 -117.14
N GLU A 14 130.35 53.28 -116.49
CA GLU A 14 130.48 53.32 -115.03
C GLU A 14 129.43 54.25 -114.40
N THR A 15 129.28 55.46 -114.97
CA THR A 15 128.31 56.45 -114.48
C THR A 15 126.87 55.98 -114.69
N LYS A 16 126.56 55.29 -115.81
CA LYS A 16 125.23 54.67 -116.03
C LYS A 16 124.96 53.51 -115.07
N LYS A 17 125.97 52.66 -114.80
CA LYS A 17 125.89 51.56 -113.83
C LYS A 17 125.65 52.09 -112.41
N GLN A 18 126.38 53.10 -111.98
CA GLN A 18 126.21 53.71 -110.67
C GLN A 18 124.84 54.39 -110.53
N LYS A 19 124.36 55.09 -111.58
CA LYS A 19 122.98 55.62 -111.61
C LYS A 19 121.93 54.51 -111.56
N ALA A 20 122.13 53.39 -112.25
CA ALA A 20 121.24 52.23 -112.20
C ALA A 20 121.21 51.58 -110.81
N LEU A 21 122.38 51.41 -110.17
CA LEU A 21 122.51 50.89 -108.80
C LEU A 21 121.84 51.82 -107.79
N GLN A 22 122.09 53.13 -107.84
CA GLN A 22 121.40 54.10 -106.98
C GLN A 22 119.89 54.11 -107.22
N THR A 23 119.45 53.83 -108.45
CA THR A 23 118.02 53.69 -108.76
C THR A 23 117.46 52.38 -108.20
N MET A 24 118.23 51.29 -108.21
CA MET A 24 117.87 50.02 -107.59
C MET A 24 117.81 50.16 -106.06
N GLU A 25 118.82 50.73 -105.41
CA GLU A 25 118.84 50.97 -103.96
C GLU A 25 117.66 51.86 -103.53
N LYS A 26 117.34 52.93 -104.27
CA LYS A 26 116.16 53.75 -103.99
C LYS A 26 114.86 52.97 -104.16
N LYS A 27 114.78 52.05 -105.13
CA LYS A 27 113.63 51.17 -105.31
C LYS A 27 113.54 50.12 -104.20
N GLU A 28 114.66 49.54 -103.79
CA GLU A 28 114.75 48.57 -102.69
C GLU A 28 114.42 49.21 -101.34
N ALA A 29 114.91 50.43 -101.06
CA ALA A 29 114.56 51.19 -99.87
C ALA A 29 113.06 51.50 -99.82
N LYS A 30 112.46 51.90 -100.95
CA LYS A 30 111.01 52.06 -101.06
C LYS A 30 110.26 50.73 -100.87
N LEU A 31 110.80 49.63 -101.38
CA LEU A 31 110.20 48.29 -101.23
C LEU A 31 110.26 47.84 -99.77
N ALA A 32 111.36 48.12 -99.06
CA ALA A 32 111.51 47.87 -97.64
C ALA A 32 110.55 48.74 -96.80
N GLU A 33 110.36 50.00 -97.15
CA GLU A 33 109.38 50.89 -96.51
C GLU A 33 107.94 50.39 -96.74
N ILE A 34 107.61 49.97 -97.97
CA ILE A 34 106.31 49.35 -98.30
C ILE A 34 106.11 48.08 -97.48
N ASN A 35 107.13 47.21 -97.39
CA ASN A 35 107.06 45.97 -96.60
C ASN A 35 106.95 46.25 -95.10
N LYS A 36 107.60 47.31 -94.60
CA LYS A 36 107.50 47.73 -93.21
C LYS A 36 106.07 48.21 -92.90
N LEU A 37 105.51 49.09 -93.73
CA LEU A 37 104.12 49.54 -93.60
C LEU A 37 103.13 48.37 -93.73
N LEU A 38 103.38 47.43 -94.63
CA LEU A 38 102.58 46.22 -94.76
C LEU A 38 102.59 45.38 -93.47
N ASN A 39 103.75 45.17 -92.86
CA ASN A 39 103.88 44.29 -91.70
C ASN A 39 103.57 44.95 -90.35
N GLU A 40 103.81 46.25 -90.21
CA GLU A 40 103.57 47.00 -88.96
C GLU A 40 102.14 47.56 -88.88
N ASP A 41 101.57 48.01 -90.00
CA ASP A 41 100.24 48.64 -90.01
C ASP A 41 99.17 47.72 -90.58
N ILE A 42 99.40 47.16 -91.78
CA ILE A 42 98.35 46.42 -92.50
C ILE A 42 98.12 45.02 -91.89
N VAL A 43 99.17 44.23 -91.67
CA VAL A 43 99.04 42.85 -91.14
C VAL A 43 98.40 42.83 -89.74
N PRO A 44 98.79 43.68 -88.76
CA PRO A 44 98.13 43.70 -87.46
C PRO A 44 96.69 44.18 -87.54
N CYS A 45 96.36 45.09 -88.47
CA CYS A 45 94.97 45.48 -88.73
C CYS A 45 94.14 44.30 -89.27
N VAL A 46 94.70 43.50 -90.19
CA VAL A 46 94.03 42.29 -90.72
C VAL A 46 93.87 41.22 -89.64
N GLU A 47 94.89 40.97 -88.81
CA GLU A 47 94.80 40.02 -87.69
C GLU A 47 93.78 40.50 -86.64
N LYS A 48 93.73 41.81 -86.35
CA LYS A 48 92.69 42.38 -85.48
C LYS A 48 91.29 42.15 -86.07
N LEU A 49 91.09 42.43 -87.36
CA LEU A 49 89.80 42.16 -88.03
C LEU A 49 89.42 40.68 -88.03
N ARG A 50 90.41 39.76 -88.12
CA ARG A 50 90.17 38.33 -87.97
C ARG A 50 89.75 37.97 -86.54
N SER A 51 90.41 38.54 -85.53
CA SER A 51 90.04 38.37 -84.12
C SER A 51 88.64 38.91 -83.85
N ASP A 52 88.36 40.15 -84.23
CA ASP A 52 87.06 40.80 -84.05
C ASP A 52 85.93 40.01 -84.74
N ARG A 53 86.19 39.45 -85.92
CA ARG A 53 85.25 38.55 -86.61
C ARG A 53 85.01 37.26 -85.82
N ASN A 54 86.05 36.62 -85.28
CA ASN A 54 85.91 35.41 -84.49
C ASN A 54 85.13 35.69 -83.20
N ASP A 55 85.45 36.77 -82.50
CA ASP A 55 84.74 37.21 -81.29
C ASP A 55 83.25 37.51 -81.59
N TYR A 56 82.97 38.14 -82.73
CA TYR A 56 81.59 38.39 -83.16
C TYR A 56 80.82 37.10 -83.46
N LEU A 57 81.46 36.10 -84.09
CA LEU A 57 80.84 34.80 -84.37
C LEU A 57 80.55 34.03 -83.06
N GLU A 58 81.47 34.06 -82.09
CA GLU A 58 81.24 33.46 -80.77
C GLU A 58 80.15 34.21 -79.99
N PHE A 59 80.13 35.54 -80.02
CA PHE A 59 79.05 36.34 -79.45
C PHE A 59 77.69 35.96 -80.06
N GLN A 60 77.63 35.79 -81.38
CA GLN A 60 76.40 35.38 -82.07
C GLN A 60 75.96 33.97 -81.64
N LYS A 61 76.90 33.04 -81.48
CA LYS A 61 76.63 31.67 -81.01
C LYS A 61 76.10 31.70 -79.57
N LEU A 62 76.77 32.40 -78.66
CA LEU A 62 76.33 32.56 -77.28
C LEU A 62 74.96 33.23 -77.19
N THR A 63 74.69 34.23 -78.01
CA THR A 63 73.37 34.89 -78.06
C THR A 63 72.28 33.89 -78.45
N ARG A 64 72.51 33.04 -79.46
CA ARG A 64 71.54 31.99 -79.85
C ARG A 64 71.36 30.93 -78.75
N GLU A 65 72.43 30.58 -78.03
CA GLU A 65 72.35 29.67 -76.89
C GLU A 65 71.55 30.28 -75.74
N ILE A 66 71.76 31.56 -75.43
CA ILE A 66 70.99 32.32 -74.44
C ILE A 66 69.51 32.35 -74.83
N GLU A 67 69.17 32.74 -76.06
CA GLU A 67 67.77 32.74 -76.53
C GLU A 67 67.11 31.36 -76.41
N THR A 68 67.87 30.29 -76.68
CA THR A 68 67.37 28.91 -76.55
C THR A 68 67.15 28.54 -75.08
N MET A 69 68.05 28.94 -74.19
CA MET A 69 67.91 28.69 -72.75
C MET A 69 66.78 29.53 -72.13
N GLU A 70 66.63 30.79 -72.53
CA GLU A 70 65.54 31.67 -72.11
C GLU A 70 64.18 31.08 -72.50
N ARG A 71 64.04 30.59 -73.74
CA ARG A 71 62.81 29.89 -74.16
C ARG A 71 62.53 28.64 -73.33
N LYS A 72 63.55 27.87 -72.97
CA LYS A 72 63.39 26.70 -72.09
C LYS A 72 62.99 27.10 -70.67
N LEU A 73 63.55 28.19 -70.15
CA LEU A 73 63.23 28.70 -68.82
C LEU A 73 61.77 29.17 -68.78
N ILE A 74 61.32 29.95 -69.77
CA ILE A 74 59.92 30.37 -69.89
C ILE A 74 58.99 29.16 -70.00
N ALA A 75 59.36 28.14 -70.79
CA ALA A 75 58.56 26.92 -70.90
C ALA A 75 58.47 26.15 -69.57
N TYR A 76 59.58 26.08 -68.82
CA TYR A 76 59.60 25.44 -67.50
C TYR A 76 58.79 26.24 -66.47
N GLU A 77 58.89 27.57 -66.46
CA GLU A 77 58.08 28.45 -65.62
C GLU A 77 56.60 28.26 -65.90
N PHE A 78 56.21 28.23 -67.18
CA PHE A 78 54.83 27.97 -67.58
C PHE A 78 54.37 26.59 -67.10
N TYR A 79 55.13 25.53 -67.38
CA TYR A 79 54.78 24.16 -66.96
C TYR A 79 54.69 24.02 -65.44
N SER A 80 55.62 24.61 -64.69
CA SER A 80 55.61 24.57 -63.23
C SER A 80 54.43 25.34 -62.64
N SER A 81 54.06 26.47 -63.25
CA SER A 81 52.91 27.28 -62.87
C SER A 81 51.60 26.55 -63.18
N GLU A 82 51.48 25.94 -64.36
CA GLU A 82 50.32 25.13 -64.75
C GLU A 82 50.12 23.94 -63.80
N ARG A 83 51.21 23.22 -63.50
CA ARG A 83 51.16 22.11 -62.52
C ARG A 83 50.77 22.59 -61.13
N ARG A 84 51.27 23.74 -60.68
CA ARG A 84 50.92 24.33 -59.39
C ARG A 84 49.47 24.80 -59.37
N CYS A 85 48.95 25.35 -60.47
CA CYS A 85 47.54 25.70 -60.62
C CYS A 85 46.66 24.46 -60.51
N GLY A 86 46.99 23.37 -61.22
CA GLY A 86 46.24 22.11 -61.12
C GLY A 86 46.22 21.55 -59.69
N GLN A 87 47.36 21.56 -58.98
CA GLN A 87 47.42 21.15 -57.57
C GLN A 87 46.55 22.03 -56.67
N LEU A 88 46.58 23.35 -56.86
CA LEU A 88 45.75 24.28 -56.09
C LEU A 88 44.26 24.12 -56.40
N GLU A 89 43.89 23.76 -57.63
CA GLU A 89 42.52 23.45 -58.01
C GLU A 89 42.02 22.17 -57.33
N GLU A 90 42.84 21.11 -57.31
CA GLU A 90 42.53 19.87 -56.57
C GLU A 90 42.37 20.14 -55.06
N GLU A 91 43.29 20.89 -54.45
CA GLU A 91 43.22 21.28 -53.04
C GLU A 91 41.96 22.13 -52.75
N LYS A 92 41.64 23.07 -53.64
CA LYS A 92 40.44 23.89 -53.53
C LYS A 92 39.18 23.04 -53.56
N GLU A 93 39.08 22.09 -54.49
CA GLU A 93 37.91 21.21 -54.60
C GLU A 93 37.77 20.31 -53.37
N ALA A 94 38.89 19.77 -52.86
CA ALA A 94 38.90 18.98 -51.63
C ALA A 94 38.42 19.80 -50.41
N VAL A 95 38.82 21.08 -50.31
CA VAL A 95 38.35 21.98 -49.24
C VAL A 95 36.86 22.30 -49.40
N ILE A 96 36.36 22.49 -50.63
CA ILE A 96 34.94 22.72 -50.90
C ILE A 96 34.10 21.51 -50.48
N GLU A 97 34.50 20.30 -50.84
CA GLU A 97 33.79 19.08 -50.43
C GLU A 97 33.77 18.92 -48.91
N LYS A 98 34.92 19.10 -48.24
CA LYS A 98 34.98 19.08 -46.78
C LYS A 98 34.08 20.16 -46.14
N GLN A 99 33.97 21.33 -46.75
CA GLN A 99 33.07 22.38 -46.29
C GLN A 99 31.59 21.96 -46.43
N LYS A 100 31.22 21.29 -47.53
CA LYS A 100 29.85 20.78 -47.74
C LYS A 100 29.51 19.71 -46.69
N GLU A 101 30.41 18.75 -46.46
CA GLU A 101 30.24 17.73 -45.43
C GLU A 101 30.02 18.35 -44.05
N LEU A 102 30.90 19.27 -43.63
CA LEU A 102 30.76 19.97 -42.34
C LEU A 102 29.44 20.74 -42.25
N ARG A 103 29.00 21.41 -43.33
CA ARG A 103 27.70 22.12 -43.35
C ARG A 103 26.53 21.15 -43.20
N SER A 104 26.56 19.96 -43.83
CA SER A 104 25.52 18.95 -43.66
C SER A 104 25.48 18.40 -42.22
N ALA A 105 26.65 18.13 -41.63
CA ALA A 105 26.76 17.67 -40.24
C ALA A 105 26.22 18.71 -39.25
N VAL A 106 26.52 20.01 -39.45
CA VAL A 106 25.99 21.10 -38.62
C VAL A 106 24.47 21.16 -38.70
N LYS A 107 23.88 21.02 -39.90
CA LYS A 107 22.42 21.03 -40.07
C LYS A 107 21.75 19.85 -39.35
N SER A 108 22.28 18.64 -39.52
CA SER A 108 21.77 17.44 -38.84
C SER A 108 21.86 17.58 -37.31
N MET A 109 22.97 18.10 -36.78
CA MET A 109 23.13 18.36 -35.35
C MET A 109 22.16 19.43 -34.82
N GLN A 110 21.86 20.46 -35.63
CA GLN A 110 20.85 21.47 -35.28
C GLN A 110 19.44 20.87 -35.21
N GLU A 111 19.06 20.03 -36.17
CA GLU A 111 17.77 19.33 -36.18
C GLU A 111 17.62 18.40 -34.96
N GLU A 112 18.67 17.63 -34.63
CA GLU A 112 18.68 16.79 -33.43
C GLU A 112 18.56 17.61 -32.14
N LEU A 113 19.25 18.75 -32.08
CA LEU A 113 19.21 19.64 -30.92
C LEU A 113 17.80 20.23 -30.73
N GLU A 114 17.16 20.67 -31.82
CA GLU A 114 15.76 21.13 -31.78
C GLU A 114 14.80 20.03 -31.36
N GLN A 115 14.97 18.80 -31.85
CA GLN A 115 14.13 17.66 -31.45
C GLN A 115 14.31 17.33 -29.96
N LYS A 116 15.56 17.31 -29.47
CA LYS A 116 15.85 17.11 -28.04
C LYS A 116 15.29 18.23 -27.18
N GLN A 117 15.36 19.49 -27.64
CA GLN A 117 14.76 20.63 -26.93
C GLN A 117 13.23 20.54 -26.87
N LYS A 118 12.57 20.10 -27.95
CA LYS A 118 11.12 19.85 -27.95
C LYS A 118 10.76 18.74 -26.97
N SER A 119 11.46 17.60 -27.02
CA SER A 119 11.24 16.49 -26.09
C SER A 119 11.49 16.88 -24.63
N LEU A 120 12.49 17.71 -24.36
CA LEU A 120 12.77 18.22 -23.02
C LEU A 120 11.63 19.12 -22.52
N LYS A 121 11.10 20.02 -23.36
CA LYS A 121 9.94 20.85 -23.01
C LYS A 121 8.69 20.01 -22.74
N GLU A 122 8.39 19.03 -23.59
CA GLU A 122 7.27 18.10 -23.39
C GLU A 122 7.42 17.30 -22.08
N MET A 123 8.64 16.85 -21.77
CA MET A 123 8.93 16.15 -20.52
C MET A 123 8.76 17.08 -19.31
N GLU A 124 9.21 18.34 -19.39
CA GLU A 124 9.03 19.32 -18.33
C GLU A 124 7.55 19.69 -18.09
N GLU A 125 6.77 19.86 -19.15
CA GLU A 125 5.33 20.12 -19.07
C GLU A 125 4.58 18.92 -18.48
N SER A 126 4.87 17.71 -18.96
CA SER A 126 4.28 16.49 -18.40
C SER A 126 4.65 16.29 -16.94
N LYS A 127 5.89 16.61 -16.54
CA LYS A 127 6.34 16.57 -15.15
C LYS A 127 5.63 17.61 -14.28
N LYS A 128 5.45 18.84 -14.78
CA LYS A 128 4.69 19.89 -14.07
C LYS A 128 3.22 19.47 -13.87
N HIS A 129 2.58 18.92 -14.89
CA HIS A 129 1.19 18.45 -14.79
C HIS A 129 1.04 17.25 -13.85
N LYS A 130 1.87 16.21 -14.00
CA LYS A 130 1.83 15.03 -13.12
C LYS A 130 2.15 15.38 -11.67
N ASN A 131 3.23 16.12 -11.44
CA ASN A 131 3.60 16.55 -10.09
C ASN A 131 2.54 17.47 -9.47
N SER A 132 1.79 18.25 -10.25
CA SER A 132 0.74 19.12 -9.70
C SER A 132 -0.46 18.31 -9.20
N SER A 133 -0.95 17.35 -9.99
CA SER A 133 -2.11 16.54 -9.61
C SER A 133 -1.74 15.52 -8.55
N GLU A 134 -0.71 14.71 -8.78
CA GLU A 134 -0.31 13.65 -7.85
C GLU A 134 0.08 14.22 -6.49
N ARG A 135 0.75 15.39 -6.46
CA ARG A 135 1.07 16.04 -5.18
C ARG A 135 -0.17 16.52 -4.45
N LYS A 136 -1.17 17.07 -5.15
CA LYS A 136 -2.45 17.47 -4.54
C LYS A 136 -3.18 16.24 -3.98
N ASP A 137 -3.25 15.16 -4.74
CA ASP A 137 -3.89 13.92 -4.31
C ASP A 137 -3.18 13.30 -3.09
N ILE A 138 -1.85 13.32 -3.08
CA ILE A 138 -1.04 12.86 -1.95
C ILE A 138 -1.23 13.77 -0.74
N GLU A 139 -1.24 15.10 -0.92
CA GLU A 139 -1.48 16.07 0.16
C GLU A 139 -2.89 15.92 0.74
N GLU A 140 -3.91 15.70 -0.08
CA GLU A 140 -5.28 15.46 0.35
C GLU A 140 -5.40 14.12 1.09
N ARG A 141 -4.77 13.06 0.57
CA ARG A 141 -4.74 11.76 1.23
C ARG A 141 -4.00 11.81 2.57
N LEU A 142 -2.90 12.57 2.64
CA LEU A 142 -2.13 12.78 3.87
C LEU A 142 -2.96 13.56 4.89
N LYS A 143 -3.63 14.65 4.47
CA LYS A 143 -4.57 15.38 5.34
C LYS A 143 -5.69 14.49 5.85
N GLY A 144 -6.30 13.68 4.97
CA GLY A 144 -7.31 12.70 5.33
C GLY A 144 -6.80 11.71 6.37
N LEU A 145 -5.62 11.12 6.13
CA LEU A 145 -5.01 10.16 7.05
C LEU A 145 -4.67 10.80 8.40
N THR A 146 -4.07 11.99 8.41
CA THR A 146 -3.78 12.76 9.63
C THR A 146 -5.06 13.04 10.42
N ASN A 147 -6.15 13.44 9.76
CA ASN A 147 -7.43 13.65 10.43
C ASN A 147 -7.98 12.36 11.05
N THR A 148 -7.87 11.22 10.35
CA THR A 148 -8.30 9.92 10.90
C THR A 148 -7.45 9.47 12.08
N VAL A 149 -6.14 9.72 12.04
CA VAL A 149 -5.21 9.42 13.14
C VAL A 149 -5.56 10.29 14.35
N ASN A 150 -5.69 11.60 14.18
CA ASN A 150 -6.06 12.51 15.25
C ASN A 150 -7.42 12.15 15.88
N ALA A 151 -8.41 11.77 15.05
CA ALA A 151 -9.70 11.30 15.55
C ALA A 151 -9.59 9.98 16.32
N ALA A 152 -8.76 9.04 15.86
CA ALA A 152 -8.50 7.78 16.55
C ALA A 152 -7.76 8.00 17.87
N GLU A 153 -6.78 8.90 17.92
CA GLU A 153 -6.07 9.30 19.14
C GLU A 153 -7.02 9.96 20.14
N GLY A 154 -7.88 10.88 19.69
CA GLY A 154 -8.92 11.48 20.53
C GLY A 154 -9.87 10.43 21.12
N ARG A 155 -10.30 9.44 20.32
CA ARG A 155 -11.11 8.31 20.84
C ARG A 155 -10.33 7.46 21.83
N ARG A 156 -9.04 7.22 21.59
CA ARG A 156 -8.18 6.44 22.49
C ARG A 156 -8.06 7.11 23.85
N GLU A 157 -7.80 8.42 23.91
CA GLU A 157 -7.72 9.15 25.17
C GLU A 157 -9.08 9.17 25.89
N ALA A 158 -10.19 9.41 25.17
CA ALA A 158 -11.52 9.36 25.77
C ALA A 158 -11.88 7.96 26.34
N LEU A 159 -11.48 6.88 25.66
CA LEU A 159 -11.65 5.52 26.17
C LEU A 159 -10.75 5.24 27.38
N LYS A 160 -9.53 5.77 27.39
CA LYS A 160 -8.61 5.65 28.52
C LYS A 160 -9.17 6.33 29.77
N GLU A 161 -9.70 7.55 29.63
CA GLU A 161 -10.38 8.25 30.72
C GLU A 161 -11.59 7.47 31.25
N LYS A 162 -12.43 6.92 30.35
CA LYS A 162 -13.56 6.05 30.75
C LYS A 162 -13.11 4.80 31.50
N ILE A 163 -12.02 4.16 31.06
CA ILE A 163 -11.44 3.00 31.74
C ILE A 163 -10.99 3.38 33.14
N ASP A 164 -10.30 4.50 33.31
CA ASP A 164 -9.83 4.95 34.62
C ASP A 164 -10.99 5.37 35.54
N GLU A 165 -12.07 5.95 35.00
CA GLU A 165 -13.29 6.22 35.75
C GLU A 165 -13.97 4.90 36.20
N MET A 166 -14.07 3.92 35.31
CA MET A 166 -14.63 2.60 35.63
C MET A 166 -13.81 1.85 36.67
N LYS A 167 -12.47 1.92 36.61
CA LYS A 167 -11.59 1.38 37.67
C LYS A 167 -11.86 2.05 39.02
N LYS A 168 -11.96 3.38 39.07
CA LYS A 168 -12.30 4.11 40.30
C LYS A 168 -13.70 3.76 40.83
N LYS A 169 -14.67 3.45 39.96
CA LYS A 169 -16.01 2.98 40.36
C LYS A 169 -15.94 1.55 40.91
N ALA A 170 -15.21 0.66 40.26
CA ALA A 170 -14.99 -0.71 40.73
C ALA A 170 -14.31 -0.73 42.11
N ASP A 171 -13.26 0.06 42.32
CA ASP A 171 -12.58 0.17 43.62
C ASP A 171 -13.50 0.70 44.72
N ARG A 172 -14.38 1.67 44.41
CA ARG A 172 -15.39 2.18 45.35
C ARG A 172 -16.42 1.12 45.71
N ALA A 173 -16.92 0.38 44.73
CA ALA A 173 -17.85 -0.73 44.96
C ALA A 173 -17.20 -1.83 45.81
N LEU A 174 -15.93 -2.17 45.55
CA LEU A 174 -15.19 -3.17 46.32
C LEU A 174 -15.03 -2.74 47.79
N LYS A 175 -14.72 -1.46 48.04
CA LYS A 175 -14.65 -0.89 49.40
C LYS A 175 -16.01 -0.93 50.10
N SER A 176 -17.10 -0.63 49.39
CA SER A 176 -18.47 -0.72 49.93
C SER A 176 -18.80 -2.15 50.32
N ILE A 177 -18.61 -3.11 49.42
CA ILE A 177 -18.86 -4.54 49.68
C ILE A 177 -18.07 -5.03 50.89
N ASN A 178 -16.81 -4.62 51.03
CA ASN A 178 -16.00 -5.00 52.20
C ASN A 178 -16.51 -4.36 53.50
N SER A 179 -17.02 -3.12 53.45
CA SER A 179 -17.66 -2.47 54.60
C SER A 179 -18.97 -3.18 54.97
N ASP A 180 -19.81 -3.46 54.00
CA ASP A 180 -21.10 -4.13 54.19
C ASP A 180 -20.90 -5.56 54.73
N ARG A 181 -19.86 -6.27 54.27
CA ARG A 181 -19.48 -7.58 54.78
C ARG A 181 -19.07 -7.53 56.25
N LYS A 182 -18.31 -6.50 56.66
CA LYS A 182 -17.95 -6.31 58.08
C LYS A 182 -19.18 -5.99 58.93
N ALA A 183 -20.06 -5.10 58.45
CA ALA A 183 -21.29 -4.76 59.14
C ALA A 183 -22.24 -5.97 59.27
N LEU A 184 -22.30 -6.83 58.24
CA LEU A 184 -23.07 -8.08 58.28
C LEU A 184 -22.50 -9.04 59.32
N ASP A 185 -21.18 -9.20 59.38
CA ASP A 185 -20.50 -10.05 60.35
C ASP A 185 -20.76 -9.56 61.79
N GLU A 186 -20.60 -8.26 62.05
CA GLU A 186 -20.95 -7.61 63.32
C GLU A 186 -22.42 -7.82 63.70
N LYS A 187 -23.36 -7.58 62.78
CA LYS A 187 -24.80 -7.79 63.00
C LYS A 187 -25.12 -9.26 63.28
N SER A 188 -24.48 -10.20 62.58
CA SER A 188 -24.68 -11.64 62.80
C SER A 188 -24.21 -12.05 64.20
N THR A 189 -23.07 -11.53 64.67
CA THR A 189 -22.57 -11.80 66.02
C THR A 189 -23.45 -11.14 67.09
N MET A 190 -24.01 -9.96 66.84
CA MET A 190 -24.98 -9.33 67.74
C MET A 190 -26.29 -10.12 67.82
N LEU A 191 -26.81 -10.63 66.71
CA LEU A 191 -28.01 -11.48 66.70
C LEU A 191 -27.79 -12.76 67.50
N ALA A 192 -26.66 -13.43 67.30
CA ALA A 192 -26.31 -14.63 68.07
C ALA A 192 -26.26 -14.36 69.60
N LYS A 193 -25.75 -13.19 70.01
CA LYS A 193 -25.76 -12.76 71.42
C LYS A 193 -27.18 -12.50 71.94
N LEU A 194 -28.00 -11.78 71.17
CA LEU A 194 -29.38 -11.47 71.56
C LEU A 194 -30.27 -12.72 71.66
N GLU A 195 -30.09 -13.69 70.77
CA GLU A 195 -30.79 -14.98 70.84
C GLU A 195 -30.41 -15.76 72.10
N ALA A 196 -29.12 -15.77 72.46
CA ALA A 196 -28.66 -16.37 73.70
C ALA A 196 -29.24 -15.67 74.94
N ASP A 197 -29.26 -14.33 74.94
CA ASP A 197 -29.79 -13.53 76.06
C ASP A 197 -31.31 -13.71 76.23
N ARG A 198 -32.10 -13.65 75.14
CA ARG A 198 -33.55 -13.89 75.19
C ARG A 198 -33.89 -15.31 75.64
N GLY A 199 -33.15 -16.32 75.18
CA GLY A 199 -33.31 -17.69 75.67
C GLY A 199 -33.03 -17.81 77.18
N GLY A 200 -32.08 -17.02 77.69
CA GLY A 200 -31.80 -16.92 79.11
C GLY A 200 -32.86 -16.14 79.91
N GLU A 201 -33.45 -15.10 79.34
CA GLU A 201 -34.55 -14.34 79.97
C GLU A 201 -35.85 -15.13 80.04
N GLU A 202 -36.20 -15.90 79.01
CA GLU A 202 -37.40 -16.74 79.03
C GLU A 202 -37.34 -17.81 80.12
N LYS A 203 -36.16 -18.41 80.34
CA LYS A 203 -35.94 -19.35 81.45
C LYS A 203 -36.07 -18.67 82.81
N ARG A 204 -35.42 -17.50 82.99
CA ARG A 204 -35.53 -16.71 84.23
C ARG A 204 -36.97 -16.27 84.50
N GLY A 205 -37.73 -15.92 83.47
CA GLY A 205 -39.14 -15.58 83.56
C GLY A 205 -39.98 -16.74 84.09
N LYS A 206 -39.82 -17.95 83.55
CA LYS A 206 -40.53 -19.16 84.02
C LYS A 206 -40.18 -19.48 85.48
N GLU A 207 -38.90 -19.40 85.85
CA GLU A 207 -38.45 -19.65 87.24
C GLU A 207 -39.01 -18.60 88.23
N ALA A 208 -39.03 -17.32 87.84
CA ALA A 208 -39.58 -16.25 88.66
C ALA A 208 -41.10 -16.37 88.80
N GLU A 209 -41.82 -16.71 87.74
CA GLU A 209 -43.27 -16.93 87.78
C GLU A 209 -43.63 -18.10 88.70
N GLU A 210 -42.87 -19.20 88.64
CA GLU A 210 -43.03 -20.30 89.59
C GLU A 210 -42.71 -19.89 91.03
N ALA A 211 -41.67 -19.10 91.24
CA ALA A 211 -41.29 -18.61 92.57
C ALA A 211 -42.34 -17.66 93.16
N VAL A 212 -42.90 -16.76 92.36
CA VAL A 212 -44.01 -15.88 92.75
C VAL A 212 -45.26 -16.69 93.05
N ARG A 213 -45.57 -17.70 92.23
CA ARG A 213 -46.69 -18.63 92.51
C ARG A 213 -46.49 -19.34 93.86
N ARG A 214 -45.29 -19.87 94.13
CA ARG A 214 -44.94 -20.49 95.42
C ARG A 214 -45.05 -19.50 96.59
N ALA A 215 -44.57 -18.27 96.42
CA ALA A 215 -44.60 -17.24 97.45
C ALA A 215 -46.02 -16.72 97.73
N ARG A 216 -46.85 -16.52 96.69
CA ARG A 216 -48.26 -16.14 96.84
C ARG A 216 -49.04 -17.20 97.61
N ASN A 217 -48.89 -18.47 97.23
CA ASN A 217 -49.53 -19.57 97.94
C ASN A 217 -49.10 -19.61 99.42
N LYS A 218 -47.82 -19.32 99.71
CA LYS A 218 -47.29 -19.29 101.09
C LYS A 218 -47.77 -18.08 101.89
N ILE A 219 -47.85 -16.89 101.29
CA ILE A 219 -48.39 -15.68 101.95
C ILE A 219 -49.89 -15.84 102.21
N GLU A 220 -50.63 -16.40 101.27
CA GLU A 220 -52.07 -16.65 101.45
C GLU A 220 -52.33 -17.66 102.57
N ALA A 221 -51.48 -18.70 102.69
CA ALA A 221 -51.52 -19.64 103.80
C ALA A 221 -51.18 -18.99 105.16
N LEU A 222 -50.19 -18.10 105.21
CA LEU A 222 -49.79 -17.36 106.42
C LEU A 222 -50.84 -16.32 106.84
N ALA A 223 -51.42 -15.59 105.89
CA ALA A 223 -52.46 -14.59 106.15
C ALA A 223 -53.76 -15.20 106.71
N LYS A 224 -54.00 -16.48 106.44
CA LYS A 224 -55.16 -17.24 106.92
C LYS A 224 -54.88 -18.08 108.19
N GLY A 225 -53.67 -18.01 108.76
CA GLY A 225 -53.35 -18.56 110.08
C GLY A 225 -53.36 -20.09 110.17
N MET A 226 -52.96 -20.80 109.11
CA MET A 226 -53.00 -22.27 109.04
C MET A 226 -51.62 -22.91 108.84
N THR A 227 -51.46 -24.15 109.34
CA THR A 227 -50.30 -24.99 109.06
C THR A 227 -50.39 -25.64 107.69
N THR A 228 -49.28 -25.62 106.94
CA THR A 228 -49.15 -26.15 105.57
C THR A 228 -48.56 -27.57 105.55
N ASP A 229 -49.05 -28.44 104.66
CA ASP A 229 -48.28 -29.58 104.13
C ASP A 229 -47.50 -29.14 102.85
N GLU A 230 -46.54 -29.94 102.35
CA GLU A 230 -45.55 -29.64 101.30
C GLU A 230 -46.13 -29.16 99.95
N HIS A 231 -47.46 -29.12 99.77
CA HIS A 231 -48.14 -28.54 98.61
C HIS A 231 -49.08 -27.36 98.91
N GLY A 232 -49.11 -26.84 100.14
CA GLY A 232 -49.61 -25.49 100.42
C GLY A 232 -51.13 -25.29 100.32
N GLU A 233 -51.94 -26.32 100.58
CA GLU A 233 -53.40 -26.20 100.72
C GLU A 233 -53.79 -26.09 102.19
N ALA A 234 -54.67 -25.15 102.54
CA ALA A 234 -55.09 -24.87 103.91
C ALA A 234 -56.61 -24.61 103.99
N ILE A 235 -57.30 -25.29 104.92
CA ILE A 235 -58.77 -25.35 105.03
C ILE A 235 -59.25 -24.77 106.38
N SER A 236 -60.08 -23.71 106.34
CA SER A 236 -61.03 -23.34 107.42
C SER A 236 -62.41 -23.49 106.81
N LEU A 237 -63.24 -24.35 107.41
CA LEU A 237 -64.51 -24.74 106.82
C LEU A 237 -65.46 -23.57 106.60
N ASP A 238 -65.38 -22.50 107.41
CA ASP A 238 -66.27 -21.32 107.34
C ASP A 238 -65.79 -20.26 106.32
N ALA A 239 -64.47 -20.05 106.23
CA ALA A 239 -63.85 -19.22 105.19
C ALA A 239 -63.92 -19.92 103.83
N GLN A 240 -63.81 -21.25 103.82
CA GLN A 240 -64.04 -22.08 102.64
C GLN A 240 -65.54 -22.09 102.32
N LEU A 241 -66.47 -22.13 103.28
CA LEU A 241 -67.91 -22.03 103.00
C LEU A 241 -68.32 -20.69 102.40
N THR A 242 -67.75 -19.57 102.87
CA THR A 242 -68.03 -18.24 102.32
C THR A 242 -67.36 -18.05 100.95
N ALA A 243 -66.12 -18.47 100.77
CA ALA A 243 -65.44 -18.46 99.47
C ALA A 243 -66.08 -19.44 98.46
N GLN A 244 -66.53 -20.60 98.91
CA GLN A 244 -67.27 -21.58 98.10
C GLN A 244 -68.69 -21.07 97.82
N ARG A 245 -69.35 -20.32 98.72
CA ARG A 245 -70.65 -19.68 98.44
C ARG A 245 -70.52 -18.52 97.46
N SER A 246 -69.49 -17.68 97.56
CA SER A 246 -69.21 -16.63 96.58
C SER A 246 -68.78 -17.22 95.24
N ALA A 247 -67.95 -18.27 95.25
CA ALA A 247 -67.61 -19.02 94.05
C ALA A 247 -68.83 -19.73 93.47
N LEU A 248 -69.75 -20.24 94.29
CA LEU A 248 -71.00 -20.87 93.84
C LEU A 248 -71.91 -19.85 93.18
N THR A 249 -72.10 -18.65 93.75
CA THR A 249 -72.93 -17.61 93.12
C THR A 249 -72.28 -17.04 91.86
N GLU A 250 -70.96 -16.91 91.83
CA GLU A 250 -70.21 -16.53 90.64
C GLU A 250 -70.29 -17.63 89.56
N LEU A 251 -70.16 -18.90 89.95
CA LEU A 251 -70.35 -20.06 89.08
C LEU A 251 -71.78 -20.17 88.58
N GLU A 252 -72.80 -19.91 89.39
CA GLU A 252 -74.21 -19.89 88.98
C GLU A 252 -74.50 -18.74 88.00
N THR A 253 -73.89 -17.57 88.24
CA THR A 253 -74.01 -16.42 87.32
C THR A 253 -73.31 -16.72 85.99
N ASN A 254 -72.13 -17.35 86.05
CA ASN A 254 -71.40 -17.79 84.87
C ASN A 254 -72.12 -18.95 84.16
N ALA A 255 -72.78 -19.84 84.88
CA ALA A 255 -73.62 -20.91 84.33
C ALA A 255 -74.83 -20.33 83.61
N LYS A 256 -75.53 -19.34 84.19
CA LYS A 256 -76.64 -18.64 83.52
C LYS A 256 -76.17 -17.85 82.30
N LYS A 257 -75.02 -17.17 82.38
CA LYS A 257 -74.40 -16.50 81.21
C LYS A 257 -74.03 -17.52 80.13
N ALA A 258 -73.50 -18.68 80.50
CA ALA A 258 -73.16 -19.77 79.59
C ALA A 258 -74.41 -20.40 78.97
N GLU A 259 -75.48 -20.63 79.74
CA GLU A 259 -76.77 -21.11 79.24
C GLU A 259 -77.42 -20.11 78.27
N MET A 260 -77.35 -18.81 78.57
CA MET A 260 -77.88 -17.77 77.68
C MET A 260 -77.07 -17.71 76.38
N ARG A 261 -75.74 -17.83 76.45
CA ARG A 261 -74.87 -18.00 75.26
C ARG A 261 -75.20 -19.28 74.50
N LEU A 262 -75.46 -20.38 75.19
CA LEU A 262 -75.83 -21.66 74.57
C LEU A 262 -77.17 -21.54 73.84
N LYS A 263 -78.19 -20.93 74.45
CA LYS A 263 -79.49 -20.64 73.82
C LYS A 263 -79.37 -19.75 72.58
N GLN A 264 -78.42 -18.81 72.56
CA GLN A 264 -78.13 -17.98 71.39
C GLN A 264 -77.33 -18.73 70.31
N LEU A 265 -76.36 -19.55 70.70
CA LEU A 265 -75.47 -20.27 69.80
C LEU A 265 -76.14 -21.45 69.11
N VAL A 266 -77.05 -22.18 69.78
CA VAL A 266 -77.75 -23.33 69.21
C VAL A 266 -78.50 -23.01 67.89
N PRO A 267 -79.38 -21.99 67.82
CA PRO A 267 -80.05 -21.63 66.56
C PRO A 267 -79.08 -21.05 65.53
N LEU A 268 -78.04 -20.34 65.96
CA LEU A 268 -77.00 -19.82 65.05
C LEU A 268 -76.21 -20.95 64.39
N LEU A 269 -75.87 -21.99 65.16
CA LEU A 269 -75.18 -23.19 64.71
C LEU A 269 -76.05 -23.99 63.75
N ALA A 270 -77.34 -24.15 64.04
CA ALA A 270 -78.29 -24.78 63.12
C ALA A 270 -78.42 -24.02 61.79
N LYS A 271 -78.48 -22.68 61.84
CA LYS A 271 -78.50 -21.82 60.63
C LYS A 271 -77.19 -21.97 59.84
N LYS A 272 -76.04 -21.90 60.52
CA LYS A 272 -74.72 -22.07 59.89
C LYS A 272 -74.53 -23.46 59.31
N GLN A 273 -75.00 -24.52 59.97
CA GLN A 273 -74.98 -25.88 59.41
C GLN A 273 -75.82 -26.00 58.15
N LYS A 274 -76.98 -25.33 58.06
CA LYS A 274 -77.79 -25.31 56.84
C LYS A 274 -77.11 -24.55 55.71
N GLU A 275 -76.51 -23.39 55.99
CA GLU A 275 -75.68 -22.63 55.04
C GLU A 275 -74.49 -23.48 54.55
N LEU A 276 -73.81 -24.17 55.47
CA LEU A 276 -72.63 -25.00 55.18
C LEU A 276 -72.99 -26.24 54.35
N LYS A 277 -74.16 -26.86 54.56
CA LYS A 277 -74.67 -27.93 53.67
C LYS A 277 -75.00 -27.41 52.27
N GLY A 278 -75.56 -26.21 52.15
CA GLY A 278 -75.80 -25.56 50.86
C GLY A 278 -74.50 -25.27 50.11
N MET A 279 -73.51 -24.70 50.81
CA MET A 279 -72.18 -24.44 50.26
C MET A 279 -71.39 -25.70 49.94
N ALA A 280 -71.53 -26.78 50.72
CA ALA A 280 -70.90 -28.07 50.43
C ALA A 280 -71.44 -28.69 49.12
N GLY A 281 -72.74 -28.55 48.87
CA GLY A 281 -73.34 -28.98 47.60
C GLY A 281 -72.81 -28.20 46.39
N GLN A 282 -72.66 -26.87 46.52
CA GLN A 282 -72.04 -26.04 45.48
C GLN A 282 -70.56 -26.38 45.29
N SER A 283 -69.80 -26.55 46.37
CA SER A 283 -68.37 -26.88 46.30
C SER A 283 -68.12 -28.25 45.64
N GLU A 284 -68.96 -29.24 45.87
CA GLU A 284 -68.86 -30.54 45.18
C GLU A 284 -69.20 -30.43 43.68
N ASN A 285 -70.16 -29.59 43.30
CA ASN A 285 -70.45 -29.32 41.88
C ASN A 285 -69.28 -28.59 41.20
N ASP A 286 -68.75 -27.53 41.82
CA ASP A 286 -67.59 -26.78 41.31
C ASP A 286 -66.37 -27.70 41.19
N ARG A 287 -66.17 -28.62 42.14
CA ARG A 287 -65.08 -29.62 42.07
C ARG A 287 -65.28 -30.62 40.93
N ARG A 288 -66.51 -31.05 40.66
CA ARG A 288 -66.83 -31.91 39.51
C ARG A 288 -66.62 -31.19 38.18
N ASP A 289 -66.96 -29.91 38.09
CA ASP A 289 -66.76 -29.15 36.85
C ASP A 289 -65.28 -28.82 36.63
N LYS A 290 -64.54 -28.50 37.70
CA LYS A 290 -63.08 -28.37 37.64
C LYS A 290 -62.41 -29.65 37.15
N THR A 291 -62.77 -30.81 37.70
CA THR A 291 -62.17 -32.10 37.29
C THR A 291 -62.49 -32.46 35.84
N LYS A 292 -63.72 -32.19 35.35
CA LYS A 292 -64.05 -32.34 33.93
C LYS A 292 -63.25 -31.40 33.04
N LEU A 293 -63.11 -30.13 33.43
CA LEU A 293 -62.32 -29.15 32.68
C LEU A 293 -60.83 -29.53 32.65
N GLU A 294 -60.28 -30.03 33.76
CA GLU A 294 -58.91 -30.54 33.81
C GLU A 294 -58.71 -31.76 32.90
N GLU A 295 -59.67 -32.68 32.85
CA GLU A 295 -59.61 -33.84 31.96
C GLU A 295 -59.73 -33.45 30.48
N GLN A 296 -60.61 -32.50 30.15
CA GLN A 296 -60.70 -31.91 28.82
C GLN A 296 -59.40 -31.20 28.43
N LEU A 297 -58.83 -30.41 29.33
CA LEU A 297 -57.58 -29.69 29.10
C LEU A 297 -56.42 -30.66 28.87
N LYS A 298 -56.34 -31.73 29.67
CA LYS A 298 -55.35 -32.79 29.49
C LYS A 298 -55.51 -33.55 28.16
N ASN A 299 -56.74 -33.81 27.73
CA ASN A 299 -56.99 -34.44 26.43
C ASN A 299 -56.58 -33.52 25.28
N VAL A 300 -56.93 -32.23 25.34
CA VAL A 300 -56.52 -31.23 24.35
C VAL A 300 -54.99 -31.07 24.34
N GLU A 301 -54.33 -31.03 25.49
CA GLU A 301 -52.86 -31.01 25.57
C GLU A 301 -52.21 -32.27 24.98
N ALA A 302 -52.82 -33.45 25.16
CA ALA A 302 -52.33 -34.69 24.59
C ALA A 302 -52.51 -34.72 23.06
N GLU A 303 -53.63 -34.20 22.55
CA GLU A 303 -53.85 -34.01 21.10
C GLU A 303 -52.88 -32.97 20.51
N LEU A 304 -52.62 -31.88 21.22
CA LEU A 304 -51.65 -30.85 20.84
C LEU A 304 -50.22 -31.44 20.75
N LYS A 305 -49.83 -32.26 21.74
CA LYS A 305 -48.51 -32.94 21.74
C LYS A 305 -48.37 -33.95 20.59
N LYS A 306 -49.45 -34.61 20.17
CA LYS A 306 -49.44 -35.51 19.00
C LYS A 306 -49.20 -34.77 17.68
N LEU A 307 -49.52 -33.47 17.62
CA LEU A 307 -49.30 -32.65 16.42
C LEU A 307 -47.84 -32.23 16.23
N HIS A 308 -46.93 -32.58 17.15
CA HIS A 308 -45.49 -32.27 17.09
C HIS A 308 -45.17 -30.79 16.80
N PHE A 309 -46.08 -29.88 17.16
CA PHE A 309 -45.92 -28.45 16.98
C PHE A 309 -45.26 -27.86 18.22
N ASP A 310 -44.07 -27.31 18.04
CA ASP A 310 -43.33 -26.58 19.07
C ASP A 310 -43.26 -25.11 18.65
N ASP A 311 -43.98 -24.26 19.39
CA ASP A 311 -44.10 -22.82 19.11
C ASP A 311 -42.74 -22.11 19.20
N GLU A 312 -41.85 -22.58 20.08
CA GLU A 312 -40.51 -22.00 20.23
C GLU A 312 -39.60 -22.37 19.05
N LEU A 313 -39.70 -23.61 18.56
CA LEU A 313 -38.97 -24.06 17.37
C LEU A 313 -39.47 -23.36 16.10
N GLU A 314 -40.79 -23.22 15.93
CA GLU A 314 -41.38 -22.53 14.79
C GLU A 314 -40.99 -21.05 14.77
N ALA A 315 -41.00 -20.38 15.93
CA ALA A 315 -40.52 -19.00 16.06
C ALA A 315 -39.03 -18.87 15.67
N GLN A 316 -38.19 -19.80 16.12
CA GLN A 316 -36.76 -19.84 15.74
C GLN A 316 -36.56 -20.04 14.23
N ILE A 317 -37.26 -21.02 13.63
CA ILE A 317 -37.18 -21.30 12.20
C ILE A 317 -37.69 -20.11 11.37
N SER A 318 -38.79 -19.49 11.81
CA SER A 318 -39.38 -18.30 11.17
C SER A 318 -38.42 -17.10 11.20
N ASP A 319 -37.62 -16.96 12.25
CA ASP A 319 -36.59 -15.91 12.37
C ASP A 319 -35.29 -16.24 11.63
N GLU A 320 -34.89 -17.51 11.57
CA GLU A 320 -33.64 -17.94 10.92
C GLU A 320 -33.76 -18.05 9.40
N LEU A 321 -34.88 -18.56 8.89
CA LEU A 321 -35.12 -18.68 7.44
C LEU A 321 -34.92 -17.37 6.65
N PRO A 322 -35.48 -16.21 7.04
CA PRO A 322 -35.25 -14.96 6.31
C PRO A 322 -33.79 -14.49 6.41
N LYS A 323 -33.11 -14.74 7.55
CA LYS A 323 -31.68 -14.42 7.71
C LYS A 323 -30.83 -15.25 6.76
N LEU A 324 -31.02 -16.57 6.74
CA LEU A 324 -30.32 -17.49 5.83
C LEU A 324 -30.63 -17.20 4.37
N ARG A 325 -31.89 -16.85 4.03
CA ARG A 325 -32.27 -16.43 2.68
C ARG A 325 -31.56 -15.13 2.27
N SER A 326 -31.49 -14.15 3.17
CA SER A 326 -30.77 -12.88 2.93
C SER A 326 -29.27 -13.12 2.74
N GLU A 327 -28.66 -13.96 3.57
CA GLU A 327 -27.25 -14.30 3.45
C GLU A 327 -26.95 -15.06 2.15
N ARG A 328 -27.79 -16.04 1.79
CA ARG A 328 -27.70 -16.73 0.51
C ARG A 328 -27.79 -15.74 -0.65
N GLN A 329 -28.73 -14.78 -0.61
CA GLN A 329 -28.85 -13.79 -1.67
C GLN A 329 -27.59 -12.92 -1.77
N LYS A 330 -27.07 -12.42 -0.64
CA LYS A 330 -25.83 -11.62 -0.62
C LYS A 330 -24.64 -12.39 -1.20
N LEU A 331 -24.52 -13.69 -0.87
CA LEU A 331 -23.46 -14.55 -1.41
C LEU A 331 -23.65 -14.79 -2.91
N THR A 332 -24.88 -15.03 -3.37
CA THR A 332 -25.19 -15.15 -4.80
C THR A 332 -24.85 -13.87 -5.54
N ASP A 333 -25.25 -12.70 -5.04
CA ASP A 333 -24.96 -11.40 -5.66
C ASP A 333 -23.44 -11.14 -5.71
N ALA A 334 -22.70 -11.54 -4.67
CA ALA A 334 -21.24 -11.43 -4.64
C ALA A 334 -20.57 -12.36 -5.66
N VAL A 335 -21.07 -13.58 -5.83
CA VAL A 335 -20.61 -14.53 -6.86
C VAL A 335 -20.91 -13.98 -8.25
N ASP A 336 -22.13 -13.51 -8.50
CA ASP A 336 -22.54 -12.94 -9.78
C ASP A 336 -21.73 -11.68 -10.14
N SER A 337 -21.48 -10.80 -9.17
CA SER A 337 -20.61 -9.62 -9.35
C SER A 337 -19.15 -10.01 -9.63
N PHE A 338 -18.65 -11.08 -9.00
CA PHE A 338 -17.31 -11.61 -9.27
C PHE A 338 -17.22 -12.22 -10.67
N GLU A 339 -18.20 -13.02 -11.08
CA GLU A 339 -18.25 -13.62 -12.41
C GLU A 339 -18.48 -12.58 -13.52
N ALA A 340 -19.22 -11.50 -13.25
CA ALA A 340 -19.38 -10.38 -14.19
C ALA A 340 -18.06 -9.64 -14.44
N ARG A 341 -17.22 -9.47 -13.40
CA ARG A 341 -15.87 -8.89 -13.53
C ARG A 341 -14.89 -9.84 -14.20
N HIS A 342 -15.09 -11.14 -14.10
CA HIS A 342 -14.21 -12.17 -14.64
C HIS A 342 -14.95 -13.18 -15.54
N PRO A 343 -15.37 -12.78 -16.77
CA PRO A 343 -16.16 -13.65 -17.65
C PRO A 343 -15.49 -14.98 -18.00
N ARG A 344 -14.15 -15.02 -18.04
CA ARG A 344 -13.36 -16.22 -18.34
C ARG A 344 -13.49 -17.34 -17.29
N LEU A 345 -13.99 -17.02 -16.10
CA LEU A 345 -14.21 -17.98 -15.01
C LEU A 345 -15.67 -18.46 -14.93
N LYS A 346 -16.56 -17.83 -15.70
CA LYS A 346 -17.97 -18.22 -15.79
C LYS A 346 -18.12 -19.29 -16.87
N PHE A 347 -18.52 -20.48 -16.44
CA PHE A 347 -18.79 -21.59 -17.33
C PHE A 347 -20.27 -21.93 -17.26
N THR A 348 -20.95 -21.81 -18.40
CA THR A 348 -22.37 -22.13 -18.54
C THR A 348 -22.51 -23.05 -19.73
N TYR A 349 -23.14 -24.20 -19.52
CA TYR A 349 -23.42 -25.19 -20.56
C TYR A 349 -24.90 -25.59 -20.49
N LYS A 350 -25.43 -26.05 -21.62
CA LYS A 350 -26.75 -26.69 -21.67
C LYS A 350 -26.54 -28.19 -21.59
N ASP A 351 -27.47 -28.88 -20.94
CA ASP A 351 -27.40 -30.33 -20.81
C ASP A 351 -27.39 -30.96 -22.21
N PRO A 352 -26.37 -31.78 -22.55
CA PRO A 352 -26.21 -32.33 -23.89
C PRO A 352 -27.29 -33.35 -24.25
N HIS A 353 -27.87 -34.04 -23.26
CA HIS A 353 -29.01 -34.94 -23.44
C HIS A 353 -29.92 -34.97 -22.20
N PRO A 354 -31.17 -35.45 -22.32
CA PRO A 354 -32.05 -35.65 -21.17
C PRO A 354 -31.42 -36.56 -20.12
N HIS A 355 -31.58 -36.24 -18.83
CA HIS A 355 -30.98 -36.95 -17.69
C HIS A 355 -29.44 -37.03 -17.68
N PHE A 356 -28.75 -36.09 -18.34
CA PHE A 356 -27.29 -35.98 -18.23
C PHE A 356 -26.85 -35.75 -16.78
N ASP A 357 -25.86 -36.52 -16.33
CA ASP A 357 -25.29 -36.35 -15.01
C ASP A 357 -24.32 -35.15 -15.00
N ARG A 358 -24.78 -34.03 -14.43
CA ARG A 358 -23.97 -32.81 -14.27
C ARG A 358 -22.75 -33.01 -13.38
N SER A 359 -22.67 -34.10 -12.61
CA SER A 359 -21.51 -34.43 -11.78
C SER A 359 -20.27 -34.78 -12.60
N GLU A 360 -20.41 -35.17 -13.87
CA GLU A 360 -19.31 -35.46 -14.79
C GLU A 360 -18.51 -34.21 -15.17
N VAL A 361 -19.15 -33.04 -15.10
CA VAL A 361 -18.54 -31.74 -15.41
C VAL A 361 -18.08 -31.08 -14.12
N LYS A 362 -16.77 -31.12 -13.84
CA LYS A 362 -16.20 -30.55 -12.61
C LYS A 362 -16.10 -29.02 -12.64
N GLY A 363 -16.10 -28.44 -13.85
CA GLY A 363 -16.07 -27.00 -14.08
C GLY A 363 -14.69 -26.47 -14.46
N VAL A 364 -14.47 -25.17 -14.25
CA VAL A 364 -13.25 -24.46 -14.67
C VAL A 364 -12.08 -24.83 -13.77
N VAL A 365 -10.92 -25.13 -14.36
CA VAL A 365 -9.69 -25.56 -13.66
C VAL A 365 -9.31 -24.58 -12.54
N ALA A 366 -9.42 -23.28 -12.76
CA ALA A 366 -9.20 -22.23 -11.76
C ALA A 366 -9.96 -22.41 -10.43
N LYS A 367 -11.17 -22.99 -10.49
CA LYS A 367 -12.05 -23.18 -9.31
C LYS A 367 -11.76 -24.48 -8.56
N LEU A 368 -10.92 -25.37 -9.13
CA LEU A 368 -10.70 -26.73 -8.63
C LEU A 368 -9.49 -26.88 -7.70
N PHE A 369 -8.61 -25.88 -7.63
CA PHE A 369 -7.44 -25.92 -6.76
C PHE A 369 -7.28 -24.61 -5.99
N ARG A 370 -6.52 -24.65 -4.89
CA ARG A 370 -6.18 -23.47 -4.09
C ARG A 370 -4.66 -23.31 -4.05
N VAL A 371 -4.18 -22.10 -4.29
CA VAL A 371 -2.76 -21.76 -4.18
C VAL A 371 -2.36 -21.78 -2.70
N LYS A 372 -1.32 -22.56 -2.34
CA LYS A 372 -0.87 -22.71 -0.95
C LYS A 372 -0.19 -21.45 -0.40
N ASP A 373 0.65 -20.80 -1.20
CA ASP A 373 1.37 -19.58 -0.82
C ASP A 373 1.13 -18.48 -1.86
N MET A 374 0.53 -17.38 -1.41
CA MET A 374 0.15 -16.25 -2.26
C MET A 374 1.38 -15.52 -2.83
N LYS A 375 2.57 -15.68 -2.24
CA LYS A 375 3.82 -15.09 -2.77
C LYS A 375 4.15 -15.58 -4.18
N TYR A 376 3.72 -16.79 -4.54
CA TYR A 376 3.95 -17.39 -5.87
C TYR A 376 2.74 -17.29 -6.80
N ALA A 377 1.70 -16.52 -6.43
CA ALA A 377 0.46 -16.45 -7.22
C ALA A 377 0.71 -16.03 -8.68
N THR A 378 1.53 -14.99 -8.91
CA THR A 378 1.88 -14.52 -10.26
C THR A 378 2.67 -15.57 -11.05
N ALA A 379 3.56 -16.31 -10.39
CA ALA A 379 4.34 -17.36 -11.05
C ALA A 379 3.44 -18.54 -11.46
N VAL A 380 2.50 -18.94 -10.59
CA VAL A 380 1.51 -19.99 -10.88
C VAL A 380 0.55 -19.54 -12.00
N GLU A 381 0.14 -18.27 -12.00
CA GLU A 381 -0.67 -17.69 -13.08
C GLU A 381 0.05 -17.77 -14.43
N VAL A 382 1.32 -17.34 -14.49
CA VAL A 382 2.13 -17.41 -15.72
C VAL A 382 2.36 -18.86 -16.15
N ALA A 383 2.65 -19.77 -15.22
CA ALA A 383 2.89 -21.17 -15.52
C ALA A 383 1.62 -21.88 -16.04
N ALA A 384 0.45 -21.56 -15.48
CA ALA A 384 -0.82 -22.14 -15.92
C ALA A 384 -1.37 -21.44 -17.18
N GLY A 385 -1.05 -20.16 -17.39
CA GLY A 385 -1.39 -19.39 -18.59
C GLY A 385 -2.87 -19.45 -18.95
N GLY A 386 -3.17 -19.69 -20.23
CA GLY A 386 -4.54 -19.88 -20.71
C GLY A 386 -5.23 -21.13 -20.17
N ASN A 387 -4.47 -22.10 -19.64
CA ASN A 387 -5.01 -23.39 -19.22
C ASN A 387 -5.91 -23.28 -17.98
N VAL A 388 -5.77 -22.18 -17.23
CA VAL A 388 -6.61 -21.84 -16.07
C VAL A 388 -8.09 -21.69 -16.45
N SER A 389 -8.36 -21.30 -17.71
CA SER A 389 -9.71 -21.13 -18.24
C SER A 389 -10.29 -22.38 -18.91
N TYR A 390 -9.54 -23.49 -19.00
CA TYR A 390 -10.11 -24.75 -19.50
C TYR A 390 -11.08 -25.35 -18.49
N PHE A 391 -12.01 -26.15 -19.00
CA PHE A 391 -12.98 -26.91 -18.22
C PHE A 391 -12.58 -28.38 -18.16
N PHE A 392 -12.81 -29.00 -17.01
CA PHE A 392 -12.48 -30.40 -16.77
C PHE A 392 -13.73 -31.29 -16.88
N LEU A 393 -13.71 -32.24 -17.82
CA LEU A 393 -14.72 -33.28 -18.02
C LEU A 393 -14.14 -34.62 -17.59
N CYS A 394 -14.83 -35.31 -16.69
CA CYS A 394 -14.43 -36.63 -16.22
C CYS A 394 -14.98 -37.69 -17.18
N PHE A 395 -14.25 -38.00 -18.26
CA PHE A 395 -14.58 -39.18 -19.07
C PHE A 395 -14.21 -40.44 -18.29
N VAL A 396 -15.19 -41.07 -17.65
CA VAL A 396 -15.05 -42.48 -17.27
C VAL A 396 -15.02 -43.27 -18.56
N SER A 397 -13.89 -43.90 -18.82
CA SER A 397 -13.59 -44.66 -20.03
C SER A 397 -14.70 -45.69 -20.29
N CYS A 398 -15.48 -45.47 -21.34
CA CYS A 398 -16.23 -46.54 -21.97
C CYS A 398 -15.20 -47.48 -22.61
N SER A 399 -14.77 -48.49 -21.87
CA SER A 399 -14.02 -49.63 -22.42
C SER A 399 -14.99 -50.50 -23.18
N TYR A 400 -15.28 -50.14 -24.43
CA TYR A 400 -15.78 -51.06 -25.46
C TYR A 400 -15.45 -50.47 -26.84
N ILE A 401 -14.26 -50.83 -27.33
CA ILE A 401 -13.95 -51.41 -28.65
C ILE A 401 -12.45 -51.72 -28.67
#